data_AF-A0A6B3KFY4-F1
#
_entry.id   AF-A0A6B3KFY4-F1
#
_cell.length_a   1.000
_cell.length_b   1.000
_cell.length_c   1.000
_cell.angle_alpha   90.00
_cell.angle_beta   90.00
_cell.angle_gamma   90.00
#
_symmetry.space_group_name_H-M   'P 1'
#
loop_
_entity.id
_entity.type
_entity.pdbx_description
1 polymer ?
#
loop_
_entity_poly.entity_id
_entity_poly.type
_entity_poly.pdbx_seq_one_letter_code
_entity_poly.pdbx_strand_id
1 'polypeptide(L)'
;MNWSEDAGPDADESTAVSAIDDRMPMTQASSAEPRGELFLGDTGTLPFDARRALCQLLAGPSIDAQRHGALWPALLRNEVAIRQVLCELFLELVLDREGGVAFTRQADTAELESPTLLRSAPLTFIESVLLLFLRQQLAEADTRGERAVVDEAQLVEALSVYEKNVSTDRAGFARRVMTAIGKMRDNQLLSRLRGSEERYEVSPVLKLLFSAEDVQALVVAYRGLREGDVAAE
;
A
#
# COMPACT_ATOMS: atom_id res chain seq x y z
N MET A 1 -1.73 -12.14 -105.16
CA MET A 1 -2.90 -12.47 -105.99
C MET A 1 -4.14 -12.43 -105.12
N ASN A 2 -5.09 -11.62 -105.58
CA ASN A 2 -6.50 -11.45 -105.24
C ASN A 2 -6.99 -11.13 -103.81
N TRP A 3 -7.46 -9.89 -103.68
CA TRP A 3 -8.49 -9.36 -102.80
C TRP A 3 -9.89 -9.92 -103.16
N SER A 4 -10.88 -9.96 -102.27
CA SER A 4 -12.01 -8.98 -102.08
C SER A 4 -13.28 -9.84 -101.84
N GLU A 5 -14.38 -9.49 -101.16
CA GLU A 5 -14.91 -8.29 -100.47
C GLU A 5 -16.24 -8.69 -99.78
N ASP A 6 -16.91 -7.68 -99.20
CA ASP A 6 -18.29 -7.54 -98.71
C ASP A 6 -18.55 -7.81 -97.22
N ALA A 7 -19.28 -6.98 -96.47
CA ALA A 7 -19.72 -5.58 -96.52
C ALA A 7 -20.47 -5.35 -95.18
N GLY A 8 -20.44 -4.13 -94.62
CA GLY A 8 -21.18 -3.76 -93.37
C GLY A 8 -22.70 -3.63 -93.57
N PRO A 9 -23.47 -2.87 -92.74
CA PRO A 9 -23.07 -1.99 -91.61
C PRO A 9 -24.05 -1.99 -90.39
N ASP A 10 -23.83 -1.02 -89.47
CA ASP A 10 -24.76 -0.40 -88.50
C ASP A 10 -25.29 -1.25 -87.32
N ALA A 11 -25.58 -0.75 -86.11
CA ALA A 11 -25.36 0.50 -85.38
C ALA A 11 -25.86 0.23 -83.94
N ASP A 12 -25.58 1.16 -83.02
CA ASP A 12 -26.20 1.32 -81.69
C ASP A 12 -25.94 0.26 -80.61
N GLU A 13 -25.91 0.59 -79.32
CA GLU A 13 -25.61 1.78 -78.51
C GLU A 13 -25.75 1.20 -77.08
N SER A 14 -24.97 1.70 -76.13
CA SER A 14 -25.33 1.78 -74.71
C SER A 14 -26.00 0.56 -74.02
N THR A 15 -25.36 -0.05 -73.03
CA THR A 15 -25.69 0.22 -71.61
C THR A 15 -24.63 -0.37 -70.68
N ALA A 16 -24.20 0.45 -69.74
CA ALA A 16 -23.27 0.17 -68.66
C ALA A 16 -23.70 -0.97 -67.73
N VAL A 17 -22.73 -1.71 -67.17
CA VAL A 17 -22.56 -1.84 -65.71
C VAL A 17 -21.07 -2.02 -65.40
N SER A 18 -20.44 -0.95 -64.93
CA SER A 18 -19.17 -1.03 -64.19
C SER A 18 -19.45 -1.77 -62.89
N ALA A 19 -18.94 -2.99 -62.75
CA ALA A 19 -18.92 -3.70 -61.49
C ALA A 19 -17.90 -2.97 -60.59
N ILE A 20 -18.43 -2.06 -59.77
CA ILE A 20 -17.71 -1.46 -58.65
C ILE A 20 -17.42 -2.62 -57.69
N ASP A 21 -16.16 -3.03 -57.65
CA ASP A 21 -15.60 -3.95 -56.67
C ASP A 21 -15.71 -3.29 -55.29
N ASP A 22 -16.86 -3.46 -54.64
CA ASP A 22 -17.14 -3.00 -53.28
C ASP A 22 -16.43 -3.94 -52.29
N ARG A 23 -15.10 -3.97 -52.36
CA ARG A 23 -14.26 -4.50 -51.30
C ARG A 23 -14.20 -3.46 -50.20
N MET A 24 -15.16 -3.53 -49.27
CA MET A 24 -15.05 -2.88 -47.97
C MET A 24 -13.64 -3.15 -47.42
N PRO A 25 -12.87 -2.12 -47.02
CA PRO A 25 -11.63 -2.38 -46.33
C PRO A 25 -12.01 -3.07 -45.02
N MET A 26 -11.67 -4.36 -44.90
CA MET A 26 -11.60 -5.00 -43.60
C MET A 26 -10.61 -4.15 -42.81
N THR A 27 -11.12 -3.35 -41.87
CA THR A 27 -10.32 -2.72 -40.83
C THR A 27 -9.43 -3.82 -40.30
N GLN A 28 -8.14 -3.78 -40.67
CA GLN A 28 -7.14 -4.54 -39.95
C GLN A 28 -7.31 -4.07 -38.51
N ALA A 29 -7.93 -4.92 -37.69
CA ALA A 29 -7.76 -4.85 -36.26
C ALA A 29 -6.24 -4.96 -36.11
N SER A 30 -5.59 -3.80 -35.99
CA SER A 30 -4.22 -3.67 -35.57
C SER A 30 -4.12 -4.63 -34.39
N SER A 31 -3.45 -5.76 -34.58
CA SER A 31 -3.09 -6.64 -33.50
C SER A 31 -2.13 -5.82 -32.66
N ALA A 32 -2.69 -5.04 -31.74
CA ALA A 32 -1.94 -4.30 -30.76
C ALA A 32 -1.05 -5.35 -30.10
N GLU A 33 0.26 -5.22 -30.29
CA GLU A 33 1.20 -6.09 -29.61
C GLU A 33 0.83 -6.10 -28.13
N PRO A 34 0.76 -7.26 -27.46
CA PRO A 34 0.29 -7.33 -26.10
C PRO A 34 1.22 -6.49 -25.22
N ARG A 35 0.79 -5.27 -24.90
CA ARG A 35 1.53 -4.34 -24.05
C ARG A 35 1.30 -4.76 -22.59
N GLY A 36 1.78 -5.93 -22.22
CA GLY A 36 1.69 -6.42 -20.84
C GLY A 36 0.27 -6.70 -20.35
N GLU A 37 -0.68 -7.01 -21.24
CA GLU A 37 -2.04 -7.40 -20.88
C GLU A 37 -2.03 -8.77 -20.15
N LEU A 38 -2.60 -8.83 -18.95
CA LEU A 38 -2.63 -10.02 -18.09
C LEU A 38 -4.00 -10.71 -18.08
N PHE A 39 -5.04 -10.00 -18.48
CA PHE A 39 -6.41 -10.49 -18.58
C PHE A 39 -7.15 -9.74 -19.70
N LEU A 40 -8.31 -10.27 -20.12
CA LEU A 40 -9.08 -9.67 -21.21
C LEU A 40 -9.50 -8.23 -20.87
N GLY A 41 -9.13 -7.27 -21.74
CA GLY A 41 -9.43 -5.86 -21.55
C GLY A 41 -8.47 -5.12 -20.61
N ASP A 42 -7.35 -5.74 -20.23
CA ASP A 42 -6.33 -5.11 -19.40
C ASP A 42 -5.55 -4.05 -20.16
N THR A 43 -5.72 -2.79 -19.78
CA THR A 43 -4.98 -1.64 -20.34
C THR A 43 -3.80 -1.22 -19.47
N GLY A 44 -3.50 -1.98 -18.41
CA GLY A 44 -2.45 -1.66 -17.46
C GLY A 44 -1.05 -1.88 -18.03
N THR A 45 -0.12 -1.00 -17.66
CA THR A 45 1.27 -1.04 -18.13
C THR A 45 2.23 -1.69 -17.13
N LEU A 46 1.79 -1.90 -15.88
CA LEU A 46 2.61 -2.51 -14.84
C LEU A 46 2.79 -4.02 -15.09
N PRO A 47 4.00 -4.58 -14.88
CA PRO A 47 4.22 -6.02 -14.91
C PRO A 47 3.52 -6.73 -13.73
N PHE A 48 3.30 -8.04 -13.86
CA PHE A 48 2.55 -8.82 -12.87
C PHE A 48 3.07 -8.71 -11.44
N ASP A 49 4.40 -8.72 -11.24
CA ASP A 49 5.04 -8.60 -9.93
C ASP A 49 4.81 -7.21 -9.30
N ALA A 50 4.88 -6.15 -10.10
CA ALA A 50 4.57 -4.78 -9.66
C ALA A 50 3.10 -4.61 -9.29
N ARG A 51 2.17 -5.23 -10.04
CA ARG A 51 0.75 -5.23 -9.69
C ARG A 51 0.49 -5.93 -8.37
N ARG A 52 1.15 -7.06 -8.10
CA ARG A 52 1.08 -7.73 -6.80
C ARG A 52 1.60 -6.85 -5.66
N ALA A 53 2.69 -6.12 -5.88
CA ALA A 53 3.21 -5.16 -4.91
C ALA A 53 2.20 -4.02 -4.66
N LEU A 54 1.61 -3.45 -5.71
CA LEU A 54 0.56 -2.44 -5.59
C LEU A 54 -0.66 -2.98 -4.80
N CYS A 55 -1.16 -4.17 -5.12
CA CYS A 55 -2.25 -4.79 -4.37
C CYS A 55 -1.89 -4.99 -2.89
N GLN A 56 -0.66 -5.40 -2.59
CA GLN A 56 -0.19 -5.55 -1.20
C GLN A 56 -0.14 -4.21 -0.46
N LEU A 57 0.23 -3.11 -1.14
CA LEU A 57 0.20 -1.76 -0.56
C LEU A 57 -1.22 -1.27 -0.28
N LEU A 58 -2.18 -1.61 -1.15
CA LEU A 58 -3.59 -1.21 -0.97
C LEU A 58 -4.35 -2.07 0.04
N ALA A 59 -4.02 -3.37 0.12
CA ALA A 59 -4.70 -4.31 1.01
C ALA A 59 -4.05 -4.43 2.39
N GLY A 60 -2.73 -4.24 2.47
CA GLY A 60 -1.92 -4.45 3.66
C GLY A 60 -1.33 -3.16 4.20
N PRO A 61 -0.99 -3.10 5.50
CA PRO A 61 -0.46 -1.89 6.10
C PRO A 61 0.95 -1.53 5.60
N SER A 62 1.74 -2.52 5.13
CA SER A 62 3.07 -2.29 4.58
C SER A 62 3.61 -3.45 3.72
N ILE A 63 4.67 -3.18 2.97
CA ILE A 63 5.60 -4.15 2.39
C ILE A 63 6.93 -4.05 3.14
N ASP A 64 7.27 -5.10 3.87
CA ASP A 64 8.59 -5.33 4.48
C ASP A 64 9.51 -6.19 3.58
N ALA A 65 10.78 -5.82 3.45
CA ALA A 65 11.78 -6.45 2.59
C ALA A 65 12.13 -7.89 2.99
N GLN A 66 12.14 -8.20 4.29
CA GLN A 66 12.46 -9.53 4.79
C GLN A 66 11.26 -10.48 4.71
N ARG A 67 10.05 -9.94 4.97
CA ARG A 67 8.81 -10.71 4.92
C ARG A 67 8.35 -10.96 3.49
N HIS A 68 8.50 -9.97 2.61
CA HIS A 68 7.98 -9.99 1.25
C HIS A 68 9.11 -9.95 0.21
N GLY A 69 10.06 -10.90 0.31
CA GLY A 69 11.29 -10.89 -0.48
C GLY A 69 11.11 -10.84 -2.00
N ALA A 70 9.97 -11.30 -2.55
CA ALA A 70 9.67 -11.16 -3.98
C ALA A 70 9.00 -9.83 -4.35
N LEU A 71 8.20 -9.25 -3.44
CA LEU A 71 7.47 -8.00 -3.70
C LEU A 71 8.38 -6.77 -3.56
N TRP A 72 9.33 -6.81 -2.62
CA TRP A 72 10.22 -5.68 -2.36
C TRP A 72 11.10 -5.30 -3.57
N PRO A 73 11.82 -6.23 -4.23
CA PRO A 73 12.57 -5.89 -5.43
C PRO A 73 11.67 -5.44 -6.59
N ALA A 74 10.45 -6.00 -6.70
CA ALA A 74 9.49 -5.60 -7.72
C ALA A 74 8.98 -4.17 -7.51
N LEU A 75 8.70 -3.80 -6.26
CA LEU A 75 8.36 -2.44 -5.86
C LEU A 75 9.49 -1.47 -6.22
N LEU A 76 10.73 -1.78 -5.85
CA LEU A 76 11.88 -0.91 -6.12
C LEU A 76 12.13 -0.72 -7.62
N ARG A 77 12.02 -1.78 -8.42
CA ARG A 77 12.20 -1.70 -9.89
C ARG A 77 11.13 -0.84 -10.57
N ASN A 78 9.90 -0.87 -10.06
CA ASN A 78 8.74 -0.23 -10.68
C ASN A 78 8.21 0.96 -9.87
N GLU A 79 9.04 1.56 -9.01
CA GLU A 79 8.63 2.56 -8.03
C GLU A 79 7.89 3.74 -8.70
N VAL A 80 8.42 4.27 -9.79
CA VAL A 80 7.84 5.42 -10.50
C VAL A 80 6.43 5.12 -11.00
N ALA A 81 6.25 3.98 -11.65
CA ALA A 81 4.95 3.58 -12.20
C ALA A 81 3.94 3.25 -11.09
N ILE A 82 4.38 2.63 -9.99
CA ILE A 82 3.54 2.39 -8.82
C ILE A 82 3.11 3.72 -8.17
N ARG A 83 4.03 4.69 -8.02
CA ARG A 83 3.71 6.02 -7.51
C ARG A 83 2.66 6.71 -8.36
N GLN A 84 2.77 6.66 -9.68
CA GLN A 84 1.78 7.25 -10.59
C GLN A 84 0.38 6.68 -10.32
N VAL A 85 0.23 5.36 -10.27
CA VAL A 85 -1.07 4.73 -10.00
C VAL A 85 -1.61 5.11 -8.62
N LEU A 86 -0.76 5.18 -7.60
CA LEU A 86 -1.18 5.61 -6.26
C LEU A 86 -1.62 7.08 -6.23
N CYS A 87 -0.97 7.96 -6.99
CA CYS A 87 -1.37 9.37 -7.09
C CYS A 87 -2.77 9.53 -7.68
N GLU A 88 -3.13 8.72 -8.68
CA GLU A 88 -4.50 8.69 -9.23
C GLU A 88 -5.55 8.27 -8.20
N LEU A 89 -5.13 7.63 -7.10
CA LEU A 89 -5.97 7.20 -5.98
C LEU A 89 -5.90 8.14 -4.76
N PHE A 90 -5.26 9.31 -4.89
CA PHE A 90 -4.98 10.22 -3.76
C PHE A 90 -4.15 9.57 -2.64
N LEU A 91 -3.24 8.66 -3.01
CA LEU A 91 -2.33 7.97 -2.11
C LEU A 91 -0.88 8.33 -2.42
N GLU A 92 -0.08 8.40 -1.37
CA GLU A 92 1.37 8.59 -1.45
C GLU A 92 2.09 7.31 -1.03
N LEU A 93 3.09 6.90 -1.82
CA LEU A 93 4.02 5.85 -1.42
C LEU A 93 5.08 6.44 -0.48
N VAL A 94 5.13 5.96 0.75
CA VAL A 94 6.24 6.17 1.67
C VAL A 94 7.18 4.98 1.55
N LEU A 95 8.45 5.22 1.23
CA LEU A 95 9.45 4.19 0.99
C LEU A 95 10.73 4.52 1.76
N ASP A 96 11.10 3.65 2.69
CA ASP A 96 12.39 3.66 3.36
C ASP A 96 13.23 2.47 2.87
N ARG A 97 14.24 2.77 2.06
CA ARG A 97 15.10 1.75 1.44
C ARG A 97 16.09 1.15 2.43
N GLU A 98 16.54 1.92 3.40
CA GLU A 98 17.50 1.47 4.42
C GLU A 98 16.80 0.60 5.45
N GLY A 99 15.64 1.04 5.94
CA GLY A 99 14.78 0.27 6.84
C GLY A 99 14.06 -0.90 6.16
N GLY A 100 14.04 -0.95 4.83
CA GLY A 100 13.45 -2.04 4.06
C GLY A 100 11.92 -2.09 4.19
N VAL A 101 11.25 -0.93 4.29
CA VAL A 101 9.80 -0.86 4.46
C VAL A 101 9.13 0.16 3.54
N ALA A 102 7.92 -0.17 3.08
CA ALA A 102 7.10 0.70 2.27
C ALA A 102 5.63 0.59 2.66
N PHE A 103 4.89 1.70 2.59
CA PHE A 103 3.44 1.72 2.82
C PHE A 103 2.80 2.90 2.10
N THR A 104 1.47 2.93 2.07
CA THR A 104 0.71 4.05 1.52
C THR A 104 0.10 4.90 2.61
N ARG A 105 0.11 6.22 2.42
CA ARG A 105 -0.66 7.16 3.23
C ARG A 105 -1.61 7.96 2.35
N GLN A 106 -2.65 8.54 2.95
CA GLN A 106 -3.53 9.47 2.26
C GLN A 106 -2.71 10.71 1.88
N ALA A 107 -2.81 11.15 0.63
CA ALA A 107 -2.19 12.38 0.18
C ALA A 107 -2.85 13.59 0.85
N ASP A 108 -2.07 14.61 1.17
CA ASP A 108 -2.61 15.90 1.58
C ASP A 108 -3.07 16.66 0.34
N THR A 109 -4.37 16.69 0.11
CA THR A 109 -4.99 17.41 -1.02
C THR A 109 -5.39 18.85 -0.64
N ALA A 110 -4.95 19.34 0.52
CA ALA A 110 -5.30 20.65 1.06
C ALA A 110 -6.82 20.91 1.05
N GLU A 111 -7.27 21.88 0.26
CA GLU A 111 -8.68 22.31 0.20
C GLU A 111 -9.55 21.49 -0.77
N LEU A 112 -8.98 20.53 -1.50
CA LEU A 112 -9.74 19.67 -2.41
C LEU A 112 -10.51 18.60 -1.62
N GLU A 113 -11.80 18.46 -1.93
CA GLU A 113 -12.61 17.34 -1.44
C GLU A 113 -12.18 16.03 -2.13
N SER A 114 -11.20 15.34 -1.55
CA SER A 114 -10.73 14.04 -2.04
C SER A 114 -11.34 12.88 -1.26
N PRO A 115 -11.69 11.76 -1.93
CA PRO A 115 -12.12 10.55 -1.24
C PRO A 115 -11.01 9.99 -0.33
N THR A 116 -11.37 9.64 0.89
CA THR A 116 -10.46 8.93 1.80
C THR A 116 -10.57 7.42 1.58
N LEU A 117 -9.50 6.79 1.07
CA LEU A 117 -9.47 5.34 0.83
C LEU A 117 -8.94 4.55 2.03
N LEU A 118 -8.06 5.16 2.82
CA LEU A 118 -7.48 4.53 3.99
C LEU A 118 -8.41 4.70 5.19
N ARG A 119 -8.74 3.59 5.87
CA ARG A 119 -9.50 3.66 7.11
C ARG A 119 -8.61 4.14 8.24
N SER A 120 -8.96 5.25 8.85
CA SER A 120 -8.40 5.65 10.13
C SER A 120 -9.19 5.00 11.25
N ALA A 121 -8.50 4.42 12.22
CA ALA A 121 -9.09 3.90 13.45
C ALA A 121 -8.48 4.64 14.64
N PRO A 122 -9.29 5.20 15.55
CA PRO A 122 -8.76 5.84 16.73
C PRO A 122 -8.04 4.81 17.60
N LEU A 123 -6.88 5.20 18.14
CA LEU A 123 -6.13 4.39 19.07
C LEU A 123 -6.73 4.52 20.47
N THR A 124 -6.84 3.38 21.17
CA THR A 124 -7.15 3.37 22.60
C THR A 124 -5.94 3.83 23.42
N PHE A 125 -6.18 4.22 24.67
CA PHE A 125 -5.10 4.59 25.59
C PHE A 125 -3.97 3.56 25.65
N ILE A 126 -4.31 2.28 25.82
CA ILE A 126 -3.33 1.19 25.95
C ILE A 126 -2.52 1.03 24.65
N GLU A 127 -3.18 1.14 23.50
CA GLU A 127 -2.51 1.05 22.19
C GLU A 127 -1.53 2.20 21.98
N SER A 128 -1.92 3.42 22.33
CA SER A 128 -1.05 4.59 22.19
C SER A 128 0.16 4.57 23.13
N VAL A 129 -0.01 4.15 24.39
CA VAL A 129 1.12 4.00 25.31
C VAL A 129 2.06 2.90 24.84
N LEU A 130 1.51 1.78 24.38
CA LEU A 130 2.29 0.70 23.78
C LEU A 130 3.09 1.20 22.58
N LEU A 131 2.47 1.98 21.68
CA LEU A 131 3.14 2.57 20.51
C LEU A 131 4.28 3.49 20.89
N LEU A 132 4.11 4.33 21.91
CA LEU A 132 5.19 5.18 22.42
C LEU A 132 6.36 4.36 22.95
N PHE A 133 6.08 3.32 23.72
CA PHE A 133 7.10 2.41 24.22
C PHE A 133 7.87 1.76 23.06
N LEU A 134 7.14 1.22 22.07
CA LEU A 134 7.77 0.63 20.88
C LEU A 134 8.62 1.63 20.10
N ARG A 135 8.17 2.88 19.98
CA ARG A 135 8.93 3.95 19.32
C ARG A 135 10.21 4.30 20.07
N GLN A 136 10.17 4.32 21.41
CA GLN A 136 11.36 4.51 22.24
C GLN A 136 12.35 3.36 22.04
N GLN A 137 11.89 2.11 22.16
CA GLN A 137 12.74 0.93 21.95
C GLN A 137 13.39 0.93 20.57
N LEU A 138 12.64 1.37 19.55
CA LEU A 138 13.13 1.50 18.18
C LEU A 138 14.23 2.56 18.07
N ALA A 139 14.08 3.71 18.71
CA ALA A 139 15.10 4.75 18.74
C ALA A 139 16.37 4.29 19.47
N GLU A 140 16.23 3.60 20.60
CA GLU A 140 17.37 3.08 21.37
C GLU A 140 18.16 2.00 20.61
N ALA A 141 17.48 1.10 19.90
CA ALA A 141 18.14 0.11 19.06
C ALA A 141 18.87 0.74 17.87
N ASP A 142 18.27 1.79 17.29
CA ASP A 142 18.85 2.53 16.16
C ASP A 142 20.19 3.19 16.51
N THR A 143 20.29 3.77 17.72
CA THR A 143 21.57 4.35 18.20
C THR A 143 22.70 3.32 18.33
N ARG A 144 22.34 2.04 18.47
CA ARG A 144 23.27 0.90 18.51
C ARG A 144 23.50 0.27 17.13
N GLY A 145 22.77 0.69 16.10
CA GLY A 145 22.77 0.06 14.79
C GLY A 145 22.17 -1.36 14.80
N GLU A 146 21.31 -1.66 15.79
CA GLU A 146 20.68 -2.96 15.98
C GLU A 146 19.19 -2.89 15.65
N ARG A 147 18.58 -4.05 15.38
CA ARG A 147 17.12 -4.14 15.25
C ARG A 147 16.47 -4.16 16.62
N ALA A 148 15.36 -3.45 16.77
CA ALA A 148 14.62 -3.41 18.02
C ALA A 148 13.86 -4.72 18.24
N VAL A 149 14.28 -5.45 19.26
CA VAL A 149 13.62 -6.67 19.73
C VAL A 149 13.12 -6.43 21.15
N VAL A 150 11.87 -6.83 21.40
CA VAL A 150 11.18 -6.68 22.68
C VAL A 150 10.53 -8.00 23.07
N ASP A 151 10.63 -8.35 24.35
CA ASP A 151 9.95 -9.52 24.90
C ASP A 151 8.52 -9.15 25.33
N GLU A 152 7.59 -10.10 25.24
CA GLU A 152 6.20 -9.89 25.67
C GLU A 152 6.11 -9.43 27.13
N ALA A 153 6.92 -10.03 28.01
CA ALA A 153 7.00 -9.65 29.42
C ALA A 153 7.42 -8.18 29.59
N GLN A 154 8.35 -7.68 28.76
CA GLN A 154 8.78 -6.27 28.79
C GLN A 154 7.65 -5.34 28.37
N LEU A 155 6.84 -5.73 27.37
CA LEU A 155 5.68 -4.95 26.94
C LEU A 155 4.64 -4.85 28.05
N VAL A 156 4.35 -5.97 28.70
CA VAL A 156 3.40 -6.02 29.83
C VAL A 156 3.91 -5.21 31.01
N GLU A 157 5.19 -5.32 31.34
CA GLU A 157 5.82 -4.57 32.43
C GLU A 157 5.79 -3.06 32.17
N ALA A 158 6.15 -2.61 30.96
CA ALA A 158 6.10 -1.20 30.58
C ALA A 158 4.70 -0.60 30.74
N LEU A 159 3.66 -1.38 30.46
CA LEU A 159 2.26 -0.97 30.59
C LEU A 159 1.75 -1.06 32.03
N SER A 160 2.35 -1.90 32.90
CA SER A 160 1.89 -2.11 34.28
C SER A 160 1.91 -0.84 35.15
N VAL A 161 2.79 0.12 34.83
CA VAL A 161 2.85 1.43 35.50
C VAL A 161 1.54 2.20 35.37
N TYR A 162 0.79 1.95 34.29
CA TYR A 162 -0.49 2.60 34.00
C TYR A 162 -1.70 1.80 34.48
N GLU A 163 -1.49 0.60 35.05
CA GLU A 163 -2.57 -0.29 35.49
C GLU A 163 -3.54 0.44 36.44
N LYS A 164 -2.99 1.11 37.46
CA LYS A 164 -3.77 1.83 38.48
C LYS A 164 -4.56 3.02 37.95
N ASN A 165 -4.07 3.66 36.90
CA ASN A 165 -4.68 4.87 36.32
C ASN A 165 -5.74 4.52 35.26
N VAL A 166 -5.71 3.29 34.73
CA VAL A 166 -6.58 2.86 33.62
C VAL A 166 -7.67 1.91 34.10
N SER A 167 -7.45 1.15 35.18
CA SER A 167 -8.44 0.17 35.63
C SER A 167 -8.27 -0.29 37.07
N THR A 168 -9.40 -0.46 37.76
CA THR A 168 -9.46 -1.17 39.05
C THR A 168 -9.43 -2.69 38.89
N ASP A 169 -9.60 -3.21 37.66
CA ASP A 169 -9.59 -4.65 37.32
C ASP A 169 -8.30 -5.06 36.62
N ARG A 170 -7.43 -5.73 37.38
CA ARG A 170 -6.14 -6.26 36.95
C ARG A 170 -6.26 -7.32 35.84
N ALA A 171 -7.27 -8.17 35.90
CA ALA A 171 -7.46 -9.24 34.91
C ALA A 171 -7.94 -8.64 33.57
N GLY A 172 -8.85 -7.67 33.62
CA GLY A 172 -9.29 -6.91 32.46
C GLY A 172 -8.18 -6.10 31.80
N PHE A 173 -7.28 -5.51 32.60
CA PHE A 173 -6.13 -4.77 32.08
C PHE A 173 -5.18 -5.66 31.28
N ALA A 174 -4.76 -6.80 31.85
CA ALA A 174 -3.89 -7.74 31.15
C ALA A 174 -4.48 -8.21 29.82
N ARG A 175 -5.79 -8.52 29.77
CA ARG A 175 -6.48 -8.90 28.53
C ARG A 175 -6.46 -7.79 27.48
N ARG A 176 -6.62 -6.53 27.88
CA ARG A 176 -6.55 -5.38 26.96
C ARG A 176 -5.13 -5.17 26.43
N VAL A 177 -4.11 -5.34 27.26
CA VAL A 177 -2.70 -5.29 26.83
C VAL A 177 -2.43 -6.34 25.76
N MET A 178 -2.83 -7.59 25.99
CA MET A 178 -2.68 -8.66 25.00
C MET A 178 -3.44 -8.39 23.70
N THR A 179 -4.62 -7.78 23.81
CA THR A 179 -5.40 -7.36 22.63
C THR A 179 -4.68 -6.26 21.85
N ALA A 180 -4.07 -5.28 22.54
CA ALA A 180 -3.30 -4.22 21.91
C ALA A 180 -2.05 -4.78 21.21
N ILE A 181 -1.30 -5.70 21.84
CA ILE A 181 -0.16 -6.39 21.22
C ILE A 181 -0.60 -7.14 19.96
N GLY A 182 -1.72 -7.86 20.04
CA GLY A 182 -2.33 -8.55 18.89
C GLY A 182 -2.62 -7.59 17.74
N LYS A 183 -3.23 -6.43 18.02
CA LYS A 183 -3.47 -5.40 17.00
C LYS A 183 -2.19 -4.82 16.40
N MET A 184 -1.14 -4.58 17.20
CA MET A 184 0.15 -4.12 16.68
C MET A 184 0.75 -5.14 15.70
N ARG A 185 0.60 -6.44 15.96
CA ARG A 185 1.01 -7.49 15.04
C ARG A 185 0.16 -7.53 13.78
N ASP A 186 -1.16 -7.44 13.92
CA ASP A 186 -2.08 -7.49 12.78
C ASP A 186 -1.87 -6.29 11.84
N ASN A 187 -1.49 -5.13 12.40
CA ASN A 187 -1.06 -3.94 11.67
C ASN A 187 0.41 -3.98 11.20
N GLN A 188 1.11 -5.11 11.36
CA GLN A 188 2.52 -5.31 10.96
C GLN A 188 3.54 -4.36 11.63
N LEU A 189 3.18 -3.77 12.77
CA LEU A 189 4.08 -2.97 13.60
C LEU A 189 4.98 -3.86 14.47
N LEU A 190 4.50 -5.06 14.80
CA LEU A 190 5.25 -6.12 15.47
C LEU A 190 5.31 -7.39 14.61
N SER A 191 6.41 -8.12 14.75
CA SER A 191 6.62 -9.39 14.07
C SER A 191 7.25 -10.41 15.01
N ARG A 192 6.80 -11.66 15.00
CA ARG A 192 7.43 -12.69 15.83
C ARG A 192 8.81 -13.03 15.31
N LEU A 193 9.79 -13.06 16.21
CA LEU A 193 11.15 -13.47 15.88
C LEU A 193 11.18 -14.99 15.65
N ARG A 194 11.93 -15.46 14.65
CA ARG A 194 12.03 -16.89 14.37
C ARG A 194 12.66 -17.62 15.55
N GLY A 195 12.00 -18.66 16.04
CA GLY A 195 12.49 -19.49 17.15
C GLY A 195 12.08 -19.00 18.54
N SER A 196 11.23 -17.98 18.67
CA SER A 196 10.57 -17.64 19.93
C SER A 196 9.15 -17.12 19.70
N GLU A 197 8.20 -17.58 20.52
CA GLU A 197 6.80 -17.14 20.46
C GLU A 197 6.55 -15.82 21.21
N GLU A 198 7.43 -15.48 22.15
CA GLU A 198 7.29 -14.35 23.08
C GLU A 198 8.21 -13.18 22.74
N ARG A 199 9.03 -13.29 21.68
CA ARG A 199 9.88 -12.20 21.21
C ARG A 199 9.33 -11.58 19.95
N TYR A 200 9.20 -10.26 20.00
CA TYR A 200 8.74 -9.47 18.89
C TYR A 200 9.84 -8.55 18.39
N GLU A 201 9.99 -8.50 17.09
CA GLU A 201 10.75 -7.50 16.39
C GLU A 201 9.85 -6.35 15.98
N VAL A 202 10.30 -5.14 16.31
CA VAL A 202 9.59 -3.88 16.07
C VAL A 202 9.88 -3.39 14.66
N SER A 203 8.83 -3.09 13.92
CA SER A 203 8.94 -2.63 12.53
C SER A 203 9.51 -1.21 12.45
N PRO A 204 10.51 -0.95 11.56
CA PRO A 204 11.01 0.39 11.28
C PRO A 204 9.93 1.37 10.80
N VAL A 205 8.80 0.85 10.29
CA VAL A 205 7.67 1.66 9.81
C VAL A 205 7.14 2.63 10.87
N LEU A 206 7.29 2.31 12.16
CA LEU A 206 6.90 3.19 13.26
C LEU A 206 7.61 4.53 13.24
N LYS A 207 8.84 4.62 12.70
CA LYS A 207 9.55 5.90 12.53
C LYS A 207 8.87 6.81 11.52
N LEU A 208 8.24 6.21 10.51
CA LEU A 208 7.64 6.89 9.37
C LEU A 208 6.18 7.25 9.63
N LEU A 209 5.47 6.45 10.44
CA LEU A 209 4.07 6.69 10.79
C LEU A 209 3.88 7.87 11.75
N PHE A 210 4.85 8.12 12.63
CA PHE A 210 4.77 9.20 13.61
C PHE A 210 5.95 10.15 13.45
N SER A 211 5.68 11.42 13.25
CA SER A 211 6.71 12.46 13.32
C SER A 211 7.24 12.59 14.75
N ALA A 212 8.38 13.28 14.92
CA ALA A 212 8.88 13.62 16.25
C ALA A 212 7.86 14.49 17.02
N GLU A 213 7.09 15.30 16.31
CA GLU A 213 6.03 16.15 16.85
C GLU A 213 4.86 15.33 17.37
N ASP A 214 4.41 14.31 16.62
CA ASP A 214 3.34 13.40 17.05
C ASP A 214 3.72 12.67 18.35
N VAL A 215 4.97 12.19 18.42
CA VAL A 215 5.51 11.54 19.62
C VAL A 215 5.52 12.52 20.79
N GLN A 216 5.98 13.76 20.57
CA GLN A 216 6.05 14.78 21.62
C GLN A 216 4.65 15.18 22.11
N ALA A 217 3.70 15.40 21.21
CA ALA A 217 2.32 15.71 21.53
C ALA A 217 1.68 14.59 22.36
N LEU A 218 1.94 13.34 21.97
CA LEU A 218 1.44 12.16 22.66
C LEU A 218 2.07 12.02 24.06
N VAL A 219 3.39 12.25 24.19
CA VAL A 219 4.09 12.27 25.50
C VAL A 219 3.54 13.36 26.42
N VAL A 220 3.28 14.57 25.90
CA VAL A 220 2.70 15.68 26.67
C VAL A 220 1.29 15.35 27.14
N ALA A 221 0.44 14.85 26.24
CA ALA A 221 -0.92 14.40 26.58
C ALA A 221 -0.91 13.34 27.69
N TYR A 222 0.04 12.39 27.64
CA TYR A 222 0.16 11.36 28.65
C TYR A 222 0.77 11.81 29.97
N ARG A 223 1.71 12.77 29.96
CA ARG A 223 2.22 13.37 31.19
C ARG A 223 1.08 14.08 31.94
N GLY A 224 0.22 14.80 31.22
CA GLY A 224 -0.97 15.45 31.78
C GLY A 224 -1.94 14.45 32.42
N LEU A 225 -2.20 13.29 31.79
CA LEU A 225 -3.04 12.23 32.36
C LEU A 225 -2.39 11.50 33.56
N ARG A 226 -1.06 11.48 33.63
CA ARG A 226 -0.32 10.88 34.76
C ARG A 226 -0.25 11.82 35.96
N GLU A 227 -0.22 13.13 35.72
CA GLU A 227 -0.16 14.19 36.73
C GLU A 227 -1.57 14.67 37.16
N GLY A 228 -2.58 14.46 36.31
CA GLY A 228 -3.97 14.88 36.51
C GLY A 228 -4.96 13.72 36.60
N ASP A 229 -4.95 13.01 37.72
CA ASP A 229 -6.14 12.35 38.28
C ASP A 229 -6.83 13.29 39.28
N VAL A 230 -6.98 14.57 38.87
CA VAL A 230 -7.74 15.60 39.59
C VAL A 230 -8.44 16.51 38.57
N ALA A 231 -9.44 15.97 37.87
CA ALA A 231 -10.62 16.70 37.37
C ALA A 231 -11.48 15.73 36.56
N ALA A 232 -12.43 15.08 37.24
CA ALA A 232 -13.87 15.25 37.01
C ALA A 232 -14.42 14.17 36.04
N GLU A 233 -15.31 13.28 36.50
CA GLU A 233 -16.77 13.48 36.68
C GLU A 233 -17.53 13.35 35.34
#